data_AF-A0AAN4ZJL9-F1
#
_entry.id   AF-A0AAN4ZJL9-F1
#
_cell.length_a   1.000
_cell.length_b   1.000
_cell.length_c   1.000
_cell.angle_alpha   90.00
_cell.angle_beta   90.00
_cell.angle_gamma   90.00
#
_symmetry.space_group_name_H-M   'P 1'
#
loop_
_entity.id
_entity.type
_entity.pdbx_description
1 polymer ?
#
loop_
_entity_poly.entity_id
_entity_poly.type
_entity_poly.pdbx_seq_one_letter_code
_entity_poly.pdbx_strand_id
1 'polypeptide(L)'
;MEEGGQLVSLNIGGRHFTTDVGTLKRAQASFFVILLDKRWRHSPTEEHVMENLHFFIDRDPRHFGLILDHLRKVPFNLPSCSRAIGEIRREAEFYCLDDLLKVISRHEFHDFGKGPIFPGDRIQVNSKKLEEMEAIGNDSEVHGHLGMTRLDYLHGGEIYCSLCGCNSKGFDGFQRAITERRSHGDIGTVRRVHNNGKCCDVSFGSSKLIYHIPATIVDLVYEN
;
A
#
# COMPACT_ATOMS: atom_id res chain seq x y z
N MET A 1 37.87 -11.51 7.25
CA MET A 1 37.09 -12.56 7.93
C MET A 1 35.63 -12.31 7.62
N GLU A 2 34.91 -13.29 7.08
CA GLU A 2 33.48 -13.14 6.81
C GLU A 2 32.72 -13.08 8.14
N GLU A 3 32.11 -11.93 8.44
CA GLU A 3 31.26 -11.69 9.63
C GLU A 3 29.88 -12.40 9.53
N GLY A 4 29.73 -13.38 8.64
CA GLY A 4 28.53 -14.19 8.48
C GLY A 4 28.48 -15.28 9.55
N GLY A 5 27.99 -14.95 10.75
CA GLY A 5 27.81 -15.94 11.81
C GLY A 5 27.65 -15.37 13.22
N GLN A 6 28.04 -14.11 13.44
CA GLN A 6 27.85 -13.46 14.73
C GLN A 6 26.38 -13.05 14.90
N LEU A 7 25.73 -13.57 15.95
CA LEU A 7 24.33 -13.26 16.25
C LEU A 7 24.19 -11.90 16.95
N VAL A 8 23.10 -11.23 16.62
CA VAL A 8 22.64 -9.96 17.16
C VAL A 8 21.19 -10.13 17.62
N SER A 9 20.94 -9.71 18.85
CA SER A 9 19.63 -9.63 19.46
C SER A 9 19.14 -8.18 19.43
N LEU A 10 17.96 -7.95 18.86
CA LEU A 10 17.31 -6.66 18.76
C LEU A 10 16.04 -6.66 19.59
N ASN A 11 15.91 -5.72 20.51
CA ASN A 11 14.66 -5.43 21.23
C ASN A 11 14.02 -4.20 20.57
N ILE A 12 12.96 -4.42 19.80
CA ILE A 12 12.22 -3.38 19.08
C ILE A 12 10.95 -3.07 19.89
N GLY A 13 10.94 -1.96 20.62
CA GLY A 13 9.77 -1.54 21.41
C GLY A 13 9.20 -2.60 22.35
N GLY A 14 10.04 -3.51 22.86
CA GLY A 14 9.65 -4.62 23.76
C GLY A 14 9.55 -6.00 23.10
N ARG A 15 9.59 -6.12 21.77
CA ARG A 15 9.64 -7.42 21.08
C ARG A 15 11.07 -7.79 20.71
N HIS A 16 11.48 -9.01 21.04
CA HIS A 16 12.80 -9.54 20.72
C HIS A 16 12.84 -10.17 19.33
N PHE A 17 13.89 -9.85 18.58
CA PHE A 17 14.27 -10.43 17.30
C PHE A 17 15.73 -10.85 17.36
N THR A 18 16.10 -11.89 16.60
CA THR A 18 17.48 -12.35 16.49
C THR A 18 17.85 -12.54 15.02
N THR A 19 19.04 -12.08 14.65
CA THR A 19 19.58 -12.21 13.29
C THR A 19 21.12 -12.18 13.34
N ASP A 20 21.81 -12.43 12.24
CA ASP A 20 23.26 -12.24 12.16
C ASP A 20 23.66 -10.81 11.74
N VAL A 21 24.89 -10.40 12.09
CA VAL A 21 25.50 -9.12 11.69
C VAL A 21 25.48 -8.92 10.17
N GLY A 22 25.75 -9.99 9.41
CA GLY A 22 25.74 -9.97 7.95
C GLY A 22 24.39 -9.51 7.39
N THR A 23 23.28 -10.03 7.93
CA THR A 23 21.92 -9.61 7.56
C THR A 23 21.70 -8.11 7.75
N LEU A 24 22.15 -7.53 8.86
CA LEU A 24 22.01 -6.10 9.13
C LEU A 24 22.89 -5.23 8.22
N LYS A 25 24.06 -5.72 7.82
CA LYS A 25 24.99 -5.03 6.90
C LYS A 25 24.58 -5.08 5.42
N ARG A 26 23.59 -5.90 5.04
CA ARG A 26 23.11 -6.00 3.64
C ARG A 26 22.51 -4.70 3.11
N ALA A 27 21.93 -3.87 3.97
CA ALA A 27 21.49 -2.53 3.62
C ALA A 27 22.61 -1.53 3.90
N GLN A 28 23.37 -1.18 2.86
CA GLN A 28 24.44 -0.19 2.95
C GLN A 28 23.88 1.18 3.35
N ALA A 29 24.64 1.93 4.15
CA ALA A 29 24.25 3.25 4.66
C ALA A 29 22.91 3.26 5.46
N SER A 30 22.49 2.12 6.00
CA SER A 30 21.29 2.04 6.84
C SER A 30 21.56 2.40 8.31
N PHE A 31 20.48 2.64 9.06
CA PHE A 31 20.51 2.80 10.51
C PHE A 31 21.29 1.67 11.20
N PHE A 32 21.14 0.43 10.73
CA PHE A 32 21.77 -0.74 11.36
C PHE A 32 23.29 -0.75 11.20
N VAL A 33 23.82 -0.30 10.06
CA VAL A 33 25.28 -0.16 9.88
C VAL A 33 25.84 0.85 10.89
N ILE A 34 25.17 2.00 11.05
CA ILE A 34 25.58 3.04 12.01
C ILE A 34 25.47 2.52 13.45
N LEU A 35 24.40 1.77 13.77
CA LEU A 35 24.18 1.17 15.08
C LEU A 35 25.30 0.20 15.45
N LEU A 36 25.68 -0.67 14.50
CA LEU A 36 26.79 -1.60 14.67
C LEU A 36 28.09 -0.80 14.83
N ASP A 37 28.45 0.10 13.91
CA ASP A 37 29.72 0.84 13.97
C ASP A 37 29.92 1.61 15.29
N LYS A 38 28.86 2.22 15.84
CA LYS A 38 28.91 2.90 17.14
C LYS A 38 29.33 1.96 18.27
N ARG A 39 28.86 0.71 18.26
CA ARG A 39 29.20 -0.26 19.31
C ARG A 39 30.66 -0.70 19.23
N TRP A 40 31.18 -0.94 18.02
CA TRP A 40 32.58 -1.34 17.84
C TRP A 40 33.57 -0.25 18.23
N ARG A 41 33.21 1.03 18.04
CA ARG A 41 34.02 2.16 18.52
C ARG A 41 34.13 2.24 20.05
N HIS A 42 33.21 1.62 20.79
CA HIS A 42 33.17 1.65 22.26
C HIS A 42 33.62 0.34 22.93
N SER A 43 34.01 -0.69 22.16
CA SER A 43 34.53 -1.95 22.70
C SER A 43 35.93 -2.23 22.12
N PRO A 44 37.01 -1.81 22.80
CA PRO A 44 38.37 -1.94 22.30
C PRO A 44 39.02 -3.31 22.56
N THR A 45 38.32 -4.28 23.17
CA THR A 45 38.91 -5.59 23.52
C THR A 45 38.25 -6.73 22.76
N GLU A 46 39.09 -7.55 22.11
CA GLU A 46 38.70 -8.72 21.30
C GLU A 46 37.86 -9.75 22.08
N GLU A 47 37.94 -9.75 23.41
CA GLU A 47 37.20 -10.67 24.30
C GLU A 47 35.68 -10.38 24.38
N HIS A 48 35.22 -9.15 24.14
CA HIS A 48 33.77 -8.83 24.15
C HIS A 48 33.10 -9.03 22.80
N VAL A 49 33.85 -9.38 21.75
CA VAL A 49 33.29 -9.63 20.41
C VAL A 49 32.45 -10.92 20.42
N MET A 50 32.63 -11.79 21.40
CA MET A 50 31.89 -13.06 21.53
C MET A 50 30.60 -12.98 22.36
N GLU A 51 30.37 -11.91 23.13
CA GLU A 51 29.12 -11.76 23.87
C GLU A 51 28.03 -11.16 22.98
N ASN A 52 26.94 -11.91 22.83
CA ASN A 52 25.77 -11.62 22.01
C ASN A 52 25.45 -10.11 21.96
N LEU A 53 25.45 -9.53 20.77
CA LEU A 53 25.18 -8.11 20.59
C LEU A 53 23.70 -7.83 20.89
N HIS A 54 23.40 -7.18 22.01
CA HIS A 54 22.04 -6.82 22.39
C HIS A 54 21.80 -5.32 22.17
N PHE A 55 20.82 -4.97 21.33
CA PHE A 55 20.41 -3.58 21.09
C PHE A 55 18.94 -3.36 21.43
N PHE A 56 18.63 -2.18 21.99
CA PHE A 56 17.26 -1.70 22.12
C PHE A 56 17.01 -0.57 21.11
N ILE A 57 15.87 -0.63 20.43
CA ILE A 57 15.41 0.33 19.44
C ILE A 57 13.97 0.71 19.80
N ASP A 58 13.75 1.98 20.10
CA ASP A 58 12.46 2.52 20.54
C ASP A 58 11.52 2.78 19.35
N ARG A 59 11.02 1.69 18.75
CA ARG A 59 10.12 1.68 17.58
C ARG A 59 9.02 0.62 17.74
N ASP A 60 7.91 0.76 17.02
CA ASP A 60 6.84 -0.23 17.02
C ASP A 60 7.31 -1.54 16.34
N PRO A 61 7.29 -2.69 17.03
CA PRO A 61 7.73 -3.96 16.46
C PRO A 61 6.81 -4.57 15.42
N ARG A 62 5.60 -4.03 15.22
CA ARG A 62 4.54 -4.63 14.37
C ARG A 62 5.03 -5.05 12.99
N HIS A 63 5.79 -4.19 12.32
CA HIS A 63 6.26 -4.41 10.94
C HIS A 63 7.72 -4.86 10.84
N PHE A 64 8.42 -4.96 11.98
CA PHE A 64 9.86 -5.23 11.97
C PHE A 64 10.20 -6.62 11.40
N GLY A 65 9.30 -7.60 11.52
CA GLY A 65 9.48 -8.90 10.86
C GLY A 65 9.63 -8.79 9.35
N LEU A 66 8.79 -7.97 8.70
CA LEU A 66 8.87 -7.71 7.26
C LEU A 66 10.14 -6.95 6.89
N ILE A 67 10.54 -5.96 7.70
CA ILE A 67 11.82 -5.26 7.55
C ILE A 67 12.98 -6.26 7.59
N LEU A 68 12.96 -7.19 8.55
CA LEU A 68 14.02 -8.17 8.73
C LEU A 68 14.06 -9.19 7.57
N ASP A 69 12.90 -9.62 7.09
CA ASP A 69 12.80 -10.50 5.91
C ASP A 69 13.29 -9.79 4.64
N HIS A 70 12.99 -8.49 4.48
CA HIS A 70 13.58 -7.68 3.41
C HIS A 70 15.11 -7.65 3.49
N LEU A 71 15.68 -7.46 4.68
CA LEU A 71 17.13 -7.47 4.89
C LEU A 71 17.74 -8.84 4.55
N ARG A 72 17.06 -9.94 4.91
CA ARG A 72 17.47 -11.32 4.58
C ARG A 72 17.39 -11.65 3.09
N LYS A 73 16.81 -10.76 2.27
CA LYS A 73 16.52 -10.97 0.83
C LYS A 73 15.66 -12.22 0.59
N VAL A 74 14.79 -12.56 1.54
CA VAL A 74 13.78 -13.61 1.33
C VAL A 74 12.58 -13.00 0.60
N PRO A 75 11.84 -13.77 -0.21
CA PRO A 75 10.59 -13.31 -0.79
C PRO A 75 9.63 -12.85 0.31
N PHE A 76 9.10 -11.64 0.19
CA PHE A 76 8.11 -11.09 1.08
C PHE A 76 6.99 -10.43 0.27
N ASN A 77 5.78 -10.43 0.81
CA ASN A 77 4.65 -9.72 0.23
C ASN A 77 4.37 -8.48 1.07
N LEU A 78 4.24 -7.34 0.40
CA LEU A 78 3.72 -6.16 1.04
C LEU A 78 2.21 -6.34 1.32
N PRO A 79 1.71 -5.82 2.45
CA PRO A 79 0.29 -5.92 2.76
C PRO A 79 -0.56 -5.16 1.75
N SER A 80 -1.71 -5.72 1.40
CA SER A 80 -2.72 -5.04 0.58
C SER A 80 -3.60 -4.11 1.44
N CYS A 81 -2.98 -3.18 2.17
CA CYS A 81 -3.68 -2.23 3.05
C CYS A 81 -2.89 -0.91 3.12
N SER A 82 -3.53 0.22 2.80
CA SER A 82 -2.87 1.53 2.69
C SER A 82 -2.25 1.95 4.02
N ARG A 83 -2.98 1.73 5.13
CA ARG A 83 -2.49 2.03 6.48
C ARG A 83 -1.25 1.21 6.81
N ALA A 84 -1.27 -0.09 6.54
CA ALA A 84 -0.13 -0.96 6.81
C ALA A 84 1.08 -0.60 5.93
N ILE A 85 0.87 -0.28 4.66
CA ILE A 85 1.91 0.23 3.76
C ILE A 85 2.51 1.54 4.30
N GLY A 86 1.67 2.49 4.71
CA GLY A 86 2.12 3.74 5.31
C GLY A 86 2.88 3.54 6.62
N GLU A 87 2.45 2.60 7.46
CA GLU A 87 3.19 2.17 8.67
C GLU A 87 4.57 1.60 8.31
N ILE A 88 4.65 0.69 7.32
CA ILE A 88 5.93 0.10 6.86
C ILE A 88 6.84 1.17 6.23
N ARG A 89 6.29 2.10 5.45
CA ARG A 89 7.04 3.21 4.84
C ARG A 89 7.74 4.06 5.90
N ARG A 90 7.03 4.42 6.98
CA ARG A 90 7.62 5.17 8.11
C ARG A 90 8.75 4.41 8.79
N GLU A 91 8.62 3.09 8.96
CA GLU A 91 9.72 2.28 9.49
C GLU A 91 10.90 2.22 8.52
N ALA A 92 10.65 2.04 7.21
CA ALA A 92 11.69 2.01 6.19
C ALA A 92 12.46 3.35 6.11
N GLU A 93 11.78 4.49 6.27
CA GLU A 93 12.39 5.82 6.39
C GLU A 93 13.27 5.91 7.65
N PHE A 94 12.75 5.48 8.80
CA PHE A 94 13.50 5.48 10.06
C PHE A 94 14.78 4.63 9.98
N TYR A 95 14.70 3.43 9.41
CA TYR A 95 15.85 2.53 9.26
C TYR A 95 16.77 2.91 8.08
N CYS A 96 16.43 3.94 7.32
CA CYS A 96 17.13 4.39 6.10
C CYS A 96 17.29 3.25 5.08
N LEU A 97 16.18 2.60 4.72
CA LEU A 97 16.14 1.46 3.81
C LEU A 97 15.63 1.88 2.42
N ASP A 98 16.47 2.58 1.65
CA ASP A 98 16.12 3.11 0.33
C ASP A 98 15.60 2.06 -0.65
N ASP A 99 16.17 0.85 -0.62
CA ASP A 99 15.72 -0.23 -1.51
C ASP A 99 14.31 -0.73 -1.15
N LEU A 100 13.96 -0.75 0.14
CA LEU A 100 12.59 -1.06 0.55
C LEU A 100 11.65 0.09 0.18
N LEU A 101 12.06 1.35 0.32
CA LEU A 101 11.28 2.50 -0.13
C LEU A 101 11.00 2.47 -1.64
N LYS A 102 11.94 1.99 -2.46
CA LYS A 102 11.72 1.74 -3.89
C LYS A 102 10.71 0.62 -4.12
N VAL A 103 10.78 -0.48 -3.36
CA VAL A 103 9.82 -1.59 -3.47
C VAL A 103 8.42 -1.12 -3.09
N ILE A 104 8.27 -0.40 -1.97
CA ILE A 104 7.01 0.20 -1.55
C ILE A 104 6.50 1.17 -2.62
N SER A 105 7.35 2.06 -3.11
CA SER A 105 6.94 3.00 -4.16
C SER A 105 6.46 2.28 -5.40
N ARG A 106 7.15 1.23 -5.89
CA ARG A 106 6.68 0.43 -7.03
C ARG A 106 5.35 -0.28 -6.75
N HIS A 107 5.19 -0.82 -5.54
CA HIS A 107 3.94 -1.42 -5.09
C HIS A 107 2.82 -0.37 -5.03
N GLU A 108 3.18 0.89 -4.77
CA GLU A 108 2.25 2.01 -4.79
C GLU A 108 1.98 2.62 -6.17
N PHE A 109 2.94 2.54 -7.10
CA PHE A 109 2.91 3.17 -8.42
C PHE A 109 2.18 2.32 -9.48
N HIS A 110 1.14 1.61 -9.09
CA HIS A 110 0.18 1.11 -10.05
C HIS A 110 -0.88 2.19 -10.37
N ASP A 111 -0.48 3.06 -11.31
CA ASP A 111 -1.23 4.02 -12.13
C ASP A 111 -2.13 5.10 -11.46
N PHE A 112 -1.91 6.34 -11.92
CA PHE A 112 -2.67 7.59 -11.69
C PHE A 112 -2.32 8.47 -10.47
N GLY A 113 -1.08 8.43 -9.98
CA GLY A 113 -0.54 9.52 -9.14
C GLY A 113 -1.14 9.64 -7.74
N LYS A 114 -1.89 8.63 -7.29
CA LYS A 114 -2.30 8.41 -5.92
C LYS A 114 -1.93 6.98 -5.58
N GLY A 115 -1.41 6.76 -4.38
CA GLY A 115 -1.03 5.42 -3.93
C GLY A 115 -2.17 4.40 -4.12
N PRO A 116 -1.84 3.11 -4.02
CA PRO A 116 -2.72 2.02 -4.38
C PRO A 116 -3.89 2.04 -3.40
N ILE A 117 -5.09 2.09 -3.96
CA ILE A 117 -6.31 1.87 -3.19
C ILE A 117 -6.37 0.37 -2.88
N PHE A 118 -6.69 0.02 -1.65
CA PHE A 118 -6.85 -1.36 -1.20
C PHE A 118 -8.27 -1.65 -0.68
N PRO A 119 -8.70 -2.92 -0.69
CA PRO A 119 -9.90 -3.32 0.03
C PRO A 119 -9.87 -2.88 1.50
N GLY A 120 -10.96 -2.27 1.97
CA GLY A 120 -11.10 -1.70 3.31
C GLY A 120 -10.76 -0.22 3.40
N ASP A 121 -10.06 0.35 2.41
CA ASP A 121 -9.77 1.79 2.42
C ASP A 121 -11.05 2.61 2.40
N ARG A 122 -11.03 3.71 3.16
CA ARG A 122 -12.08 4.71 3.17
C ARG A 122 -11.75 5.74 2.10
N ILE A 123 -12.72 6.02 1.22
CA ILE A 123 -12.54 6.94 0.10
C ILE A 123 -13.73 7.88 0.00
N GLN A 124 -13.50 9.07 -0.54
CA GLN A 124 -14.55 10.02 -0.87
C GLN A 124 -14.44 10.37 -2.35
N VAL A 125 -15.57 10.49 -3.04
CA VAL A 125 -15.58 10.93 -4.43
C VAL A 125 -15.26 12.42 -4.47
N ASN A 126 -14.29 12.80 -5.29
CA ASN A 126 -13.93 14.19 -5.49
C ASN A 126 -14.85 14.78 -6.58
N SER A 127 -15.82 15.60 -6.17
CA SER A 127 -16.82 16.18 -7.08
C SER A 127 -16.18 16.92 -8.25
N LYS A 128 -15.11 17.68 -8.02
CA LYS A 128 -14.42 18.41 -9.09
C LYS A 128 -13.80 17.47 -10.12
N LYS A 129 -13.14 16.40 -9.67
CA LYS A 129 -12.55 15.39 -10.59
C LYS A 129 -13.61 14.60 -11.33
N LEU A 130 -14.76 14.35 -10.68
CA LEU A 130 -15.90 13.74 -11.34
C LEU A 130 -16.45 14.67 -12.44
N GLU A 131 -16.68 15.94 -12.15
CA GLU A 131 -17.13 16.94 -13.12
C GLU A 131 -16.14 17.11 -14.29
N GLU A 132 -14.84 17.21 -14.01
CA GLU A 132 -13.78 17.29 -15.03
C GLU A 132 -13.80 16.05 -15.95
N MET A 133 -14.01 14.87 -15.36
CA MET A 133 -14.07 13.62 -16.10
C MET A 133 -15.36 13.49 -16.93
N GLU A 134 -16.51 13.94 -16.41
CA GLU A 134 -17.80 14.00 -17.12
C GLU A 134 -17.75 14.95 -18.31
N ALA A 135 -17.06 16.09 -18.18
CA ALA A 135 -16.88 17.05 -19.25
C ALA A 135 -16.10 16.46 -20.44
N ILE A 136 -15.09 15.62 -20.18
CA ILE A 136 -14.28 14.96 -21.23
C ILE A 136 -15.08 13.86 -21.95
N GLY A 137 -15.96 13.15 -21.23
CA GLY A 137 -16.75 12.03 -21.78
C GLY A 137 -17.84 12.43 -22.78
N ASN A 138 -18.20 13.71 -22.87
CA ASN A 138 -19.25 14.20 -23.77
C ASN A 138 -18.75 14.58 -25.18
N ASP A 139 -17.43 14.62 -25.41
CA ASP A 139 -16.84 15.17 -26.65
C ASP A 139 -16.21 14.11 -27.57
N SER A 140 -16.32 12.82 -27.24
CA SER A 140 -15.72 11.76 -28.04
C SER A 140 -16.54 10.46 -28.03
N GLU A 141 -16.53 9.73 -29.14
CA GLU A 141 -17.07 8.36 -29.31
C GLU A 141 -16.40 7.31 -28.38
N VAL A 142 -15.71 7.76 -27.33
CA VAL A 142 -15.02 6.93 -26.35
C VAL A 142 -16.06 6.36 -25.41
N HIS A 143 -16.24 5.05 -25.50
CA HIS A 143 -17.06 4.26 -24.60
C HIS A 143 -16.66 4.57 -23.15
N GLY A 144 -17.56 5.27 -22.45
CA GLY A 144 -17.32 5.79 -21.10
C GLY A 144 -16.83 4.72 -20.13
N HIS A 145 -15.99 5.13 -19.19
CA HIS A 145 -15.53 4.27 -18.10
C HIS A 145 -16.74 3.69 -17.36
N LEU A 146 -16.76 2.38 -17.02
CA LEU A 146 -17.93 1.68 -16.47
C LEU A 146 -18.55 2.35 -15.23
N GLY A 147 -17.75 3.12 -14.47
CA GLY A 147 -18.25 3.89 -13.34
C GLY A 147 -19.08 5.12 -13.70
N MET A 148 -19.05 5.55 -14.97
CA MET A 148 -19.74 6.71 -15.51
C MET A 148 -20.76 6.35 -16.58
N THR A 149 -20.62 5.19 -17.20
CA THR A 149 -21.62 4.68 -18.15
C THR A 149 -22.88 4.36 -17.38
N ARG A 150 -23.94 5.14 -17.60
CA ARG A 150 -25.26 4.83 -17.08
C ARG A 150 -25.69 3.48 -17.65
N LEU A 151 -25.65 2.44 -16.82
CA LEU A 151 -25.94 1.04 -17.19
C LEU A 151 -27.33 0.90 -17.81
N ASP A 152 -28.23 1.83 -17.52
CA ASP A 152 -29.62 1.85 -17.94
C ASP A 152 -29.86 2.14 -19.43
N TYR A 153 -28.89 2.73 -20.17
CA TYR A 153 -29.15 3.31 -21.50
C TYR A 153 -28.72 2.49 -22.73
N LEU A 154 -28.11 1.31 -22.57
CA LEU A 154 -27.65 0.53 -23.71
C LEU A 154 -28.39 -0.80 -23.80
N HIS A 155 -29.20 -0.93 -24.85
CA HIS A 155 -29.99 -2.10 -25.19
C HIS A 155 -29.12 -3.38 -25.30
N GLY A 156 -29.32 -4.33 -24.38
CA GLY A 156 -29.13 -5.77 -24.63
C GLY A 156 -27.71 -6.34 -24.73
N GLY A 157 -26.64 -5.56 -24.53
CA GLY A 157 -25.25 -6.02 -24.62
C GLY A 157 -24.53 -6.14 -23.26
N GLU A 158 -23.48 -6.97 -23.18
CA GLU A 158 -22.54 -6.99 -22.05
C GLU A 158 -21.69 -5.71 -22.05
N ILE A 159 -21.63 -5.01 -20.92
CA ILE A 159 -20.87 -3.76 -20.78
C ILE A 159 -19.56 -4.07 -20.06
N TYR A 160 -18.46 -3.48 -20.54
CA TYR A 160 -17.10 -3.73 -20.04
C TYR A 160 -16.43 -2.46 -19.52
N CYS A 161 -15.63 -2.56 -18.46
CA CYS A 161 -14.83 -1.45 -17.96
C CYS A 161 -13.65 -1.24 -18.90
N SER A 162 -13.52 -0.07 -19.50
CA SER A 162 -12.33 0.28 -20.30
C SER A 162 -11.03 0.31 -19.48
N LEU A 163 -11.11 0.43 -18.15
CA LEU A 163 -9.93 0.46 -17.27
C LEU A 163 -9.50 -0.93 -16.80
N CYS A 164 -10.42 -1.87 -16.57
CA CYS A 164 -10.06 -3.20 -16.02
C CYS A 164 -10.64 -4.40 -16.77
N GLY A 165 -11.49 -4.19 -17.77
CA GLY A 165 -12.13 -5.26 -18.53
C GLY A 165 -13.22 -6.02 -17.78
N CYS A 166 -13.59 -5.65 -16.55
CA CYS A 166 -14.70 -6.29 -15.84
C CYS A 166 -16.02 -6.06 -16.59
N ASN A 167 -16.84 -7.11 -16.69
CA ASN A 167 -18.10 -7.08 -17.43
C ASN A 167 -19.34 -7.00 -16.54
N SER A 168 -20.46 -6.62 -17.13
CA SER A 168 -21.73 -6.44 -16.42
C SER A 168 -22.32 -7.71 -15.79
N LYS A 169 -21.84 -8.91 -16.18
CA LYS A 169 -22.25 -10.21 -15.62
C LYS A 169 -21.49 -10.60 -14.36
N GLY A 170 -20.30 -10.05 -14.14
CA GLY A 170 -19.52 -10.22 -12.91
C GLY A 170 -20.05 -9.42 -11.72
N PHE A 171 -21.15 -8.69 -11.93
CA PHE A 171 -21.80 -7.86 -10.93
C PHE A 171 -23.16 -8.49 -10.62
N ASP A 172 -23.37 -8.99 -9.40
CA ASP A 172 -24.58 -9.69 -8.95
C ASP A 172 -25.85 -8.79 -8.87
N GLY A 173 -26.04 -7.87 -9.82
CA GLY A 173 -27.19 -6.95 -9.89
C GLY A 173 -27.12 -5.75 -8.94
N PHE A 174 -26.07 -5.62 -8.13
CA PHE A 174 -25.93 -4.54 -7.13
C PHE A 174 -25.07 -3.35 -7.59
N GLN A 175 -24.46 -3.39 -8.78
CA GLN A 175 -23.55 -2.36 -9.25
C GLN A 175 -24.29 -1.20 -9.93
N ARG A 176 -24.00 0.05 -9.55
CA ARG A 176 -24.57 1.26 -10.18
C ARG A 176 -23.46 2.20 -10.68
N ALA A 177 -23.79 3.02 -11.67
CA ALA A 177 -22.92 4.12 -12.08
C ALA A 177 -22.82 5.17 -10.95
N ILE A 178 -21.65 5.79 -10.77
CA ILE A 178 -21.44 6.81 -9.74
C ILE A 178 -22.29 8.06 -10.00
N THR A 179 -22.65 8.31 -11.26
CA THR A 179 -23.53 9.39 -11.72
C THR A 179 -24.96 9.24 -11.22
N GLU A 180 -25.38 8.03 -10.85
CA GLU A 180 -26.71 7.79 -10.26
C GLU A 180 -26.76 8.12 -8.75
N ARG A 181 -25.61 8.48 -8.16
CA ARG A 181 -25.51 8.83 -6.74
C ARG A 181 -25.95 10.27 -6.52
N ARG A 182 -26.89 10.48 -5.60
CA ARG A 182 -27.38 11.83 -5.24
C ARG A 182 -26.49 12.58 -4.24
N SER A 183 -25.55 11.89 -3.58
CA SER A 183 -24.73 12.42 -2.48
C SER A 183 -23.23 12.12 -2.68
N HIS A 184 -22.58 12.82 -3.61
CA HIS A 184 -21.15 12.64 -3.92
C HIS A 184 -20.19 12.89 -2.75
N GLY A 185 -20.66 13.51 -1.66
CA GLY A 185 -19.86 13.81 -0.47
C GLY A 185 -19.71 12.67 0.54
N ASP A 186 -20.39 11.53 0.37
CA ASP A 186 -20.33 10.47 1.37
C ASP A 186 -19.01 9.68 1.33
N ILE A 187 -18.55 9.24 2.50
CA ILE A 187 -17.39 8.34 2.61
C ILE A 187 -17.82 6.91 2.27
N GLY A 188 -17.16 6.34 1.28
CA GLY A 188 -17.28 4.94 0.88
C GLY A 188 -16.19 4.06 1.48
N THR A 189 -16.45 2.76 1.46
CA THR A 189 -15.48 1.72 1.78
C THR A 189 -15.22 0.88 0.55
N VAL A 190 -13.95 0.74 0.20
CA VAL A 190 -13.51 -0.08 -0.93
C VAL A 190 -13.74 -1.55 -0.60
N ARG A 191 -14.44 -2.26 -1.48
CA ARG A 191 -14.74 -3.69 -1.39
C ARG A 191 -13.79 -4.52 -2.20
N ARG A 192 -13.44 -4.05 -3.40
CA ARG A 192 -12.57 -4.75 -4.34
C ARG A 192 -11.79 -3.74 -5.15
N VAL A 193 -10.61 -4.13 -5.60
CA VAL A 193 -9.72 -3.33 -6.43
C VAL A 193 -9.43 -4.09 -7.70
N HIS A 194 -9.40 -3.38 -8.82
CA HIS A 194 -9.32 -3.94 -10.16
C HIS A 194 -8.16 -3.36 -10.93
N ASN A 195 -7.56 -4.20 -11.80
CA ASN A 195 -6.43 -3.87 -12.65
C ASN A 195 -5.35 -3.03 -11.95
N ASN A 196 -4.83 -3.54 -10.83
CA ASN A 196 -3.83 -2.87 -10.00
C ASN A 196 -4.22 -1.47 -9.49
N GLY A 197 -5.50 -1.22 -9.19
CA GLY A 197 -5.89 0.06 -8.60
C GLY A 197 -6.40 1.10 -9.59
N LYS A 198 -6.58 0.77 -10.87
CA LYS A 198 -7.22 1.71 -11.82
C LYS A 198 -8.69 1.96 -11.49
N CYS A 199 -9.36 0.98 -10.90
CA CYS A 199 -10.75 1.07 -10.50
C CYS A 199 -11.01 0.23 -9.25
N CYS A 200 -12.09 0.58 -8.55
CA CYS A 200 -12.47 -0.07 -7.31
C CYS A 200 -13.98 -0.21 -7.20
N ASP A 201 -14.43 -1.29 -6.57
CA ASP A 201 -15.80 -1.48 -6.16
C ASP A 201 -15.97 -0.84 -4.78
N VAL A 202 -16.91 0.09 -4.62
CA VAL A 202 -17.11 0.86 -3.39
C VAL A 202 -18.54 0.72 -2.91
N SER A 203 -18.72 0.44 -1.61
CA SER A 203 -20.02 0.57 -0.94
C SER A 203 -20.04 1.84 -0.10
N PHE A 204 -21.19 2.49 0.01
CA PHE A 204 -21.32 3.70 0.84
C PHE A 204 -22.42 3.52 1.88
N GLY A 205 -22.13 3.94 3.11
CA GLY A 205 -23.04 3.80 4.24
C GLY A 205 -23.51 2.35 4.43
N SER A 206 -24.80 2.18 4.74
CA SER A 206 -25.46 0.88 4.89
C SER A 206 -26.06 0.32 3.59
N SER A 207 -25.78 0.96 2.44
CA SER A 207 -26.33 0.54 1.15
C SER A 207 -25.78 -0.82 0.73
N LYS A 208 -26.65 -1.66 0.16
CA LYS A 208 -26.25 -2.90 -0.53
C LYS A 208 -25.67 -2.64 -1.92
N LEU A 209 -25.78 -1.40 -2.42
CA LEU A 209 -25.28 -1.02 -3.73
C LEU A 209 -23.76 -0.90 -3.72
N ILE A 210 -23.16 -1.41 -4.79
CA ILE A 210 -21.74 -1.31 -5.08
C ILE A 210 -21.59 -0.34 -6.26
N TYR A 211 -20.55 0.48 -6.24
CA TYR A 211 -20.25 1.39 -7.32
C TYR A 211 -18.89 1.00 -7.89
N HIS A 212 -18.80 0.73 -9.19
CA HIS A 212 -17.50 0.62 -9.85
C HIS A 212 -16.98 2.03 -10.07
N ILE A 213 -15.83 2.41 -9.53
CA ILE A 213 -15.35 3.79 -9.61
C ILE A 213 -13.90 3.80 -10.08
N PRO A 214 -13.54 4.62 -11.08
CA PRO A 214 -12.15 4.94 -11.37
C PRO A 214 -11.43 5.48 -10.12
N ALA A 215 -10.24 4.97 -9.83
CA ALA A 215 -9.48 5.44 -8.67
C ALA A 215 -9.03 6.91 -8.79
N THR A 216 -9.00 7.43 -10.02
CA THR A 216 -8.61 8.82 -10.32
C THR A 216 -9.52 9.85 -9.66
N ILE A 217 -10.82 9.56 -9.57
CA ILE A 217 -11.84 10.49 -9.07
C ILE A 217 -12.13 10.36 -7.58
N VAL A 218 -11.36 9.56 -6.84
CA VAL A 218 -11.57 9.36 -5.40
C VAL A 218 -10.35 9.77 -4.60
N ASP A 219 -10.56 10.35 -3.43
CA ASP A 219 -9.51 10.71 -2.48
C ASP A 219 -9.58 9.77 -1.26
N LEU A 220 -8.42 9.31 -0.75
CA LEU A 220 -8.34 8.51 0.47
C LEU A 220 -8.69 9.35 1.69
N VAL A 221 -9.49 8.79 2.59
CA VAL A 221 -9.89 9.41 3.85
C VAL A 221 -9.23 8.65 4.99
N TYR A 222 -8.29 9.30 5.68
CA TYR A 222 -7.65 8.74 6.86
C TYR A 222 -8.42 9.19 8.11
N GLU A 223 -8.60 8.28 9.07
CA GLU A 223 -9.08 8.65 10.41
C GLU A 223 -7.96 9.40 11.14
N ASN A 224 -8.29 10.56 11.71
CA ASN A 224 -7.39 11.32 12.60
C ASN A 224 -7.30 10.66 13.97
#